data_AF-A0ABD3KCI3-F1
#
_entry.id   AF-A0ABD3KCI3-F1
#
_cell.length_a   1.000
_cell.length_b   1.000
_cell.length_c   1.000
_cell.angle_alpha   90.00
_cell.angle_beta   90.00
_cell.angle_gamma   90.00
#
_symmetry.space_group_name_H-M   'P 1'
#
loop_
_entity.id
_entity.type
_entity.pdbx_description
1 polymer ?
#
loop_
_entity_poly.entity_id
_entity_poly.type
_entity_poly.pdbx_seq_one_letter_code
_entity_poly.pdbx_strand_id
1 'polypeptide(L)'
;MALLLGGMELQNDDREARRSMSHGRTSSTGSSLRRRSLNLSSVLPNQLDDDIDSERVSEAGDIGDRALSSKRYSESGSMRLSADHAIENGIVFPTQEDTLLHPIGFWSRDPSTLNSVSPVSPVVEEIISPLSTDGILRPVDEKKDEEKVLPRSLEYISCLVHLAVFGILGVLTRYLLQKLFGPAVAGVTSDTTILYLDLPSNMVGSFLMGWFGVVFKQDISEVSDFLAIGLSTGYLGSLTTFSGWNQKMLDLSVHGKWLFSVLGFLIGLFLAAYSIEFGIETAKGFRWLMEKHPANSSNGISAKSWTVNSRERHLSIILVMTLLLGSLWALSAIMLKHEFGNGGSEAQLWLGCAVGPVGVWIRWFLARLNGRGLGKSGLLKWVPFGTLIANVSAACVMAALSTTKKAVSTKTCDTVATGIQFGLLGCLSTVSTFMAEFNAMRQSKHPWQAYAYAIATIGISFGLGILIYNLPVWIKGYE
;
A
#
# COMPACT_ATOMS: atom_id res chain seq x y z
N MET A 1 34.37 -45.21 27.08
CA MET A 1 34.89 -43.83 26.93
C MET A 1 33.68 -42.93 26.77
N ALA A 2 33.03 -42.39 27.81
CA ALA A 2 33.42 -42.14 29.20
C ALA A 2 34.43 -41.00 29.40
N LEU A 3 33.92 -39.88 29.95
CA LEU A 3 34.59 -38.81 30.71
C LEU A 3 35.55 -37.91 29.90
N LEU A 4 35.81 -36.65 30.31
CA LEU A 4 35.59 -35.99 31.60
C LEU A 4 34.77 -34.69 31.51
N LEU A 5 33.91 -34.48 32.52
CA LEU A 5 33.58 -33.15 33.05
C LEU A 5 34.55 -32.87 34.21
N GLY A 6 34.85 -31.59 34.47
CA GLY A 6 35.61 -31.15 35.63
C GLY A 6 35.11 -29.80 36.11
N GLY A 7 34.63 -29.75 37.36
CA GLY A 7 34.31 -28.52 38.08
C GLY A 7 35.09 -28.47 39.40
N MET A 8 35.13 -27.30 40.03
CA MET A 8 35.61 -27.11 41.40
C MET A 8 34.70 -26.12 42.13
N GLU A 9 34.58 -26.30 43.45
CA GLU A 9 33.58 -25.64 44.29
C GLU A 9 34.14 -24.43 45.08
N LEU A 10 33.27 -23.87 45.93
CA LEU A 10 33.45 -22.70 46.77
C LEU A 10 34.62 -22.82 47.77
N GLN A 11 35.13 -21.67 48.21
CA GLN A 11 35.23 -21.43 49.66
C GLN A 11 35.00 -19.95 50.00
N ASN A 12 34.36 -19.70 51.15
CA ASN A 12 34.18 -18.36 51.73
C ASN A 12 35.45 -17.91 52.47
N ASP A 13 35.57 -16.60 52.74
CA ASP A 13 36.10 -16.13 54.02
C ASP A 13 35.42 -14.80 54.44
N ASP A 14 35.25 -14.58 55.74
CA ASP A 14 34.44 -13.51 56.34
C ASP A 14 35.26 -12.30 56.78
N ARG A 15 34.72 -11.06 56.66
CA ARG A 15 35.09 -9.93 57.55
C ARG A 15 33.93 -9.01 57.93
N GLU A 16 33.74 -8.93 59.25
CA GLU A 16 33.04 -7.90 60.03
C GLU A 16 33.55 -6.47 59.74
N ALA A 17 32.90 -5.37 60.15
CA ALA A 17 31.50 -5.04 60.52
C ALA A 17 31.46 -3.54 60.90
N ARG A 18 30.27 -2.91 60.96
CA ARG A 18 29.86 -1.99 62.07
C ARG A 18 28.42 -1.46 61.94
N ARG A 19 27.87 -1.09 63.10
CA ARG A 19 26.53 -0.49 63.27
C ARG A 19 26.60 1.04 63.13
N SER A 20 25.53 1.66 62.67
CA SER A 20 24.82 2.65 63.50
C SER A 20 23.37 2.81 63.03
N MET A 21 22.49 3.20 63.95
CA MET A 21 21.07 3.45 63.72
C MET A 21 20.71 4.74 64.47
N SER A 22 19.82 5.57 63.92
CA SER A 22 19.21 6.68 64.65
C SER A 22 17.71 6.78 64.35
N HIS A 23 16.95 7.36 65.28
CA HIS A 23 15.51 7.61 65.17
C HIS A 23 15.23 9.08 65.43
N GLY A 24 14.27 9.67 64.69
CA GLY A 24 14.17 11.12 64.51
C GLY A 24 12.83 11.82 64.83
N ARG A 25 11.85 11.12 65.43
CA ARG A 25 10.58 11.66 65.96
C ARG A 25 9.62 12.37 64.98
N THR A 26 8.42 12.65 65.49
CA THR A 26 7.23 13.15 64.77
C THR A 26 6.94 14.62 65.08
N SER A 27 6.33 15.33 64.13
CA SER A 27 5.53 16.53 64.40
C SER A 27 4.47 16.72 63.32
N SER A 28 3.28 17.21 63.69
CA SER A 28 2.11 17.28 62.81
C SER A 28 1.39 18.62 62.91
N THR A 29 1.28 19.34 61.79
CA THR A 29 0.24 20.36 61.54
C THR A 29 0.12 20.55 60.02
N GLY A 30 -1.10 20.70 59.51
CA GLY A 30 -1.37 20.80 58.07
C GLY A 30 -1.76 22.21 57.62
N SER A 31 -1.81 22.42 56.30
CA SER A 31 -2.45 23.58 55.67
C SER A 31 -3.04 23.20 54.31
N SER A 32 -3.88 24.08 53.77
CA SER A 32 -4.90 23.76 52.77
C SER A 32 -4.46 23.85 51.30
N LEU A 33 -5.15 23.08 50.44
CA LEU A 33 -5.54 23.45 49.07
C LEU A 33 -4.46 23.94 48.09
N ARG A 34 -4.09 23.07 47.14
CA ARG A 34 -4.15 23.47 45.72
C ARG A 34 -4.38 22.29 44.79
N ARG A 35 -5.51 22.27 44.07
CA ARG A 35 -5.59 21.56 42.80
C ARG A 35 -4.57 22.20 41.86
N ARG A 36 -3.63 21.43 41.32
CA ARG A 36 -2.87 21.80 40.13
C ARG A 36 -3.07 20.71 39.09
N SER A 37 -3.64 21.12 37.96
CA SER A 37 -3.70 20.33 36.73
C SER A 37 -2.29 19.94 36.31
N LEU A 38 -2.05 18.64 36.16
CA LEU A 38 -0.89 18.16 35.42
C LEU A 38 -1.26 18.26 33.93
N ASN A 39 -0.68 19.23 33.23
CA ASN A 39 -0.83 19.33 31.78
C ASN A 39 -0.13 18.13 31.13
N LEU A 40 -0.84 17.42 30.26
CA LEU A 40 -0.33 16.26 29.55
C LEU A 40 0.57 16.71 28.40
N SER A 41 1.83 17.01 28.70
CA SER A 41 2.84 17.43 27.71
C SER A 41 4.18 16.70 27.89
N SER A 42 4.14 15.37 27.96
CA SER A 42 5.31 14.51 27.77
C SER A 42 4.90 13.27 26.99
N VAL A 43 4.93 13.36 25.65
CA VAL A 43 4.94 12.15 24.81
C VAL A 43 6.27 11.45 25.09
N LEU A 44 6.20 10.22 25.57
CA LEU A 44 7.38 9.47 26.00
C LEU A 44 8.25 9.14 24.76
N PRO A 45 9.59 9.29 24.80
CA PRO A 45 10.45 9.05 23.63
C PRO A 45 10.21 7.69 22.96
N ASN A 46 10.04 6.63 23.77
CA ASN A 46 9.70 5.29 23.26
C ASN A 46 8.46 5.29 22.35
N GLN A 47 7.39 6.01 22.71
CA GLN A 47 6.17 6.03 21.90
C GLN A 47 6.37 6.78 20.57
N LEU A 48 7.28 7.76 20.53
CA LEU A 48 7.65 8.45 19.30
C LEU A 48 8.46 7.53 18.37
N ASP A 49 9.44 6.80 18.92
CA ASP A 49 10.24 5.82 18.16
C ASP A 49 9.36 4.70 17.60
N ASP A 50 8.46 4.15 18.42
CA ASP A 50 7.59 3.02 18.04
C ASP A 50 6.56 3.43 16.96
N ASP A 51 6.13 4.69 16.94
CA ASP A 51 5.33 5.28 15.86
C ASP A 51 6.16 5.50 14.57
N ILE A 52 7.43 5.91 14.68
CA ILE A 52 8.35 6.09 13.54
C ILE A 52 8.65 4.75 12.86
N ASP A 53 8.97 3.71 13.64
CA ASP A 53 9.19 2.37 13.09
C ASP A 53 7.89 1.77 12.50
N SER A 54 6.72 2.10 13.05
CA SER A 54 5.43 1.70 12.47
C SER A 54 5.16 2.34 11.10
N GLU A 55 5.44 3.63 10.92
CA GLU A 55 5.26 4.27 9.60
C GLU A 55 6.31 3.78 8.60
N ARG A 56 7.58 3.59 9.01
CA ARG A 56 8.63 2.97 8.16
C ARG A 56 8.22 1.59 7.62
N VAL A 57 7.63 0.75 8.46
CA VAL A 57 7.11 -0.57 8.06
C VAL A 57 5.98 -0.40 7.02
N SER A 58 5.11 0.59 7.20
CA SER A 58 4.06 0.91 6.23
C SER A 58 4.60 1.48 4.91
N GLU A 59 5.63 2.34 4.97
CA GLU A 59 6.26 2.97 3.79
C GLU A 59 7.16 2.01 3.00
N ALA A 60 7.70 0.98 3.63
CA ALA A 60 8.37 -0.13 2.94
C ALA A 60 7.36 -1.00 2.16
N GLY A 61 6.15 -1.15 2.69
CA GLY A 61 5.02 -1.77 2.00
C GLY A 61 4.33 -0.84 0.99
N ASP A 62 3.05 -1.13 0.76
CA ASP A 62 2.13 -0.24 0.05
C ASP A 62 1.33 0.58 1.08
N ILE A 63 1.05 1.84 0.75
CA ILE A 63 0.26 2.77 1.57
C ILE A 63 -1.06 3.18 0.90
N GLY A 64 -1.36 2.61 -0.28
CA GLY A 64 -2.61 2.85 -1.00
C GLY A 64 -2.74 4.26 -1.55
N ASP A 65 -3.96 4.80 -1.46
CA ASP A 65 -4.27 6.17 -1.88
C ASP A 65 -3.52 7.27 -1.09
N ARG A 66 -2.93 6.94 0.07
CA ARG A 66 -2.03 7.85 0.82
C ARG A 66 -0.84 8.31 -0.02
N ALA A 67 -0.32 7.46 -0.92
CA ALA A 67 0.84 7.79 -1.77
C ALA A 67 0.60 9.02 -2.66
N LEU A 68 -0.64 9.21 -3.13
CA LEU A 68 -1.02 10.36 -3.97
C LEU A 68 -1.19 11.67 -3.19
N SER A 69 -1.13 11.63 -1.85
CA SER A 69 -1.40 12.78 -0.98
C SER A 69 -0.16 13.42 -0.36
N SER A 70 0.96 12.70 -0.29
CA SER A 70 2.17 13.11 0.46
C SER A 70 2.85 14.37 -0.12
N LYS A 71 3.18 14.36 -1.42
CA LYS A 71 3.94 15.45 -2.07
C LYS A 71 3.22 16.81 -2.00
N ARG A 72 1.89 16.83 -2.15
CA ARG A 72 1.07 18.07 -2.14
C ARG A 72 1.13 18.83 -0.79
N TYR A 73 1.48 18.16 0.31
CA TYR A 73 1.71 18.80 1.61
C TYR A 73 3.20 19.04 1.93
N SER A 74 4.13 18.58 1.09
CA SER A 74 5.57 18.83 1.26
C SER A 74 6.00 20.18 0.67
N GLU A 75 5.37 20.61 -0.43
CA GLU A 75 5.64 21.91 -1.07
C GLU A 75 4.96 23.07 -0.33
N SER A 76 3.86 22.82 0.39
CA SER A 76 3.21 23.79 1.27
C SER A 76 3.73 23.63 2.70
N GLY A 77 4.83 24.32 3.00
CA GLY A 77 5.69 24.04 4.16
C GLY A 77 4.98 23.97 5.54
N SER A 78 4.92 22.76 6.09
CA SER A 78 4.81 22.47 7.53
C SER A 78 3.72 23.22 8.33
N MET A 79 2.50 23.29 7.81
CA MET A 79 1.31 23.57 8.65
C MET A 79 0.53 22.29 8.93
N ARG A 80 0.75 21.71 10.12
CA ARG A 80 -0.10 20.64 10.68
C ARG A 80 -1.50 21.17 10.96
N LEU A 81 -2.40 21.09 9.98
CA LEU A 81 -3.82 21.43 10.15
C LEU A 81 -4.69 20.17 10.30
N SER A 82 -5.58 20.22 11.29
CA SER A 82 -6.43 19.11 11.72
C SER A 82 -7.59 18.83 10.74
N ALA A 83 -7.31 18.11 9.66
CA ALA A 83 -8.32 17.75 8.64
C ALA A 83 -9.10 16.46 8.94
N ASP A 84 -8.56 15.52 9.73
CA ASP A 84 -9.15 14.19 9.94
C ASP A 84 -10.49 14.19 10.72
N HIS A 85 -10.90 15.31 11.32
CA HIS A 85 -12.23 15.45 11.96
C HIS A 85 -13.40 15.67 10.98
N ALA A 86 -13.14 15.95 9.70
CA ALA A 86 -14.20 16.29 8.73
C ALA A 86 -15.16 15.13 8.34
N ILE A 87 -14.91 13.91 8.81
CA ILE A 87 -15.78 12.73 8.62
C ILE A 87 -16.57 12.39 9.91
N GLU A 88 -16.32 13.09 11.02
CA GLU A 88 -16.96 12.84 12.32
C GLU A 88 -18.17 13.76 12.59
N ASN A 89 -19.11 13.81 11.64
CA ASN A 89 -20.48 14.27 11.88
C ASN A 89 -21.46 13.38 11.11
N GLY A 90 -22.01 12.38 11.80
CA GLY A 90 -23.06 11.53 11.26
C GLY A 90 -24.36 12.32 11.04
N ILE A 91 -25.11 11.96 9.99
CA ILE A 91 -26.39 12.61 9.67
C ILE A 91 -27.41 12.27 10.78
N VAL A 92 -27.66 13.24 11.66
CA VAL A 92 -28.80 13.22 12.58
C VAL A 92 -29.97 13.88 11.88
N PHE A 93 -31.02 13.11 11.60
CA PHE A 93 -32.28 13.64 11.07
C PHE A 93 -33.06 14.36 12.18
N PRO A 94 -33.42 15.65 12.02
CA PRO A 94 -34.50 16.26 12.77
C PRO A 94 -35.82 16.00 12.05
N THR A 95 -36.76 15.33 12.69
CA THR A 95 -38.16 15.28 12.26
C THR A 95 -38.76 16.68 12.31
N GLN A 96 -39.46 17.09 11.24
CA GLN A 96 -40.16 18.37 11.19
C GLN A 96 -41.66 18.15 10.98
N GLU A 97 -42.42 18.15 12.07
CA GLU A 97 -43.88 18.32 12.04
C GLU A 97 -44.21 19.81 12.26
N ASP A 98 -44.62 20.45 11.16
CA ASP A 98 -45.80 21.29 11.03
C ASP A 98 -46.21 22.37 12.07
N THR A 99 -46.59 23.51 11.48
CA THR A 99 -47.74 24.37 11.87
C THR A 99 -47.56 25.52 12.88
N LEU A 100 -47.47 26.73 12.29
CA LEU A 100 -48.05 28.03 12.71
C LEU A 100 -47.76 28.62 14.10
N LEU A 101 -47.27 29.88 14.11
CA LEU A 101 -48.14 31.05 14.34
C LEU A 101 -47.47 32.38 13.91
N HIS A 102 -48.28 33.41 13.66
CA HIS A 102 -47.85 34.73 13.14
C HIS A 102 -47.75 35.80 14.26
N PRO A 103 -46.94 36.86 14.12
CA PRO A 103 -46.75 37.90 15.13
C PRO A 103 -47.74 39.08 15.03
N ILE A 104 -47.89 39.85 16.10
CA ILE A 104 -48.66 41.11 16.16
C ILE A 104 -47.85 42.19 16.91
N GLY A 105 -47.86 43.44 16.42
CA GLY A 105 -47.34 44.62 17.12
C GLY A 105 -46.27 45.43 16.37
N PHE A 106 -46.52 46.56 15.71
CA PHE A 106 -47.64 47.12 14.94
C PHE A 106 -47.29 48.61 14.69
N TRP A 107 -46.98 48.96 13.44
CA TRP A 107 -46.93 50.34 12.86
C TRP A 107 -45.80 51.28 13.35
N SER A 108 -45.27 52.20 12.54
CA SER A 108 -45.73 52.80 11.26
C SER A 108 -44.54 52.98 10.27
N ARG A 109 -44.65 53.38 8.99
CA ARG A 109 -45.81 53.82 8.17
C ARG A 109 -45.60 53.49 6.66
N ASP A 110 -46.23 54.23 5.74
CA ASP A 110 -46.43 53.91 4.32
C ASP A 110 -45.36 54.46 3.34
N PRO A 111 -45.13 53.79 2.19
CA PRO A 111 -44.30 54.26 1.06
C PRO A 111 -45.12 54.78 -0.15
N SER A 112 -44.46 55.36 -1.15
CA SER A 112 -45.02 55.49 -2.52
C SER A 112 -43.94 55.47 -3.62
N THR A 113 -44.33 54.98 -4.80
CA THR A 113 -43.47 54.70 -5.97
C THR A 113 -43.61 55.78 -7.06
N LEU A 114 -42.59 55.91 -7.95
CA LEU A 114 -42.68 55.97 -9.43
C LEU A 114 -41.63 56.90 -10.12
N ASN A 115 -40.99 56.32 -11.15
CA ASN A 115 -40.62 56.87 -12.47
C ASN A 115 -39.90 58.22 -12.68
N SER A 116 -38.75 58.08 -13.35
CA SER A 116 -38.31 58.76 -14.61
C SER A 116 -37.66 60.17 -14.61
N VAL A 117 -37.01 60.44 -15.76
CA VAL A 117 -36.44 61.71 -16.27
C VAL A 117 -35.06 62.16 -15.72
N SER A 118 -34.07 62.08 -16.62
CA SER A 118 -32.78 62.83 -16.65
C SER A 118 -33.03 64.16 -17.40
N PRO A 119 -32.23 65.28 -17.32
CA PRO A 119 -30.77 65.26 -17.26
C PRO A 119 -30.01 66.52 -16.71
N VAL A 120 -28.69 66.57 -17.02
CA VAL A 120 -27.84 67.78 -17.25
C VAL A 120 -27.20 68.55 -16.06
N SER A 121 -26.01 69.10 -16.33
CA SER A 121 -25.06 69.86 -15.48
C SER A 121 -24.98 71.34 -15.94
N PRO A 122 -24.36 72.28 -15.20
CA PRO A 122 -23.02 72.82 -15.61
C PRO A 122 -22.01 72.97 -14.43
N VAL A 123 -20.68 72.79 -14.59
CA VAL A 123 -19.62 73.65 -15.21
C VAL A 123 -19.36 74.96 -14.42
N VAL A 124 -18.14 75.27 -13.95
CA VAL A 124 -17.06 76.14 -14.53
C VAL A 124 -15.77 75.95 -13.68
N GLU A 125 -14.64 75.44 -14.22
CA GLU A 125 -13.36 76.11 -14.62
C GLU A 125 -12.50 76.78 -13.50
N GLU A 126 -11.15 76.81 -13.55
CA GLU A 126 -10.15 76.19 -14.48
C GLU A 126 -9.23 75.17 -13.74
N ILE A 127 -7.91 75.27 -13.45
CA ILE A 127 -6.85 76.24 -13.79
C ILE A 127 -5.43 75.60 -13.90
N ILE A 128 -4.72 75.88 -15.01
CA ILE A 128 -3.26 75.69 -15.31
C ILE A 128 -2.62 74.28 -15.11
N SER A 129 -1.92 73.82 -16.15
CA SER A 129 -0.83 72.83 -16.09
C SER A 129 0.38 73.35 -16.88
N PRO A 130 1.61 72.85 -16.61
CA PRO A 130 2.35 72.20 -17.72
C PRO A 130 3.28 71.03 -17.32
N LEU A 131 3.45 70.09 -18.28
CA LEU A 131 4.62 69.21 -18.61
C LEU A 131 5.58 68.70 -17.50
N SER A 132 6.09 67.45 -17.54
CA SER A 132 6.05 66.39 -18.58
C SER A 132 6.43 65.02 -18.00
N THR A 133 5.98 63.92 -18.64
CA THR A 133 6.57 62.55 -18.54
C THR A 133 6.37 61.89 -17.15
N ASP A 134 5.88 60.66 -16.99
CA ASP A 134 6.13 59.43 -17.76
C ASP A 134 4.98 58.39 -17.56
N GLY A 135 5.08 57.23 -18.21
CA GLY A 135 4.58 55.95 -17.67
C GLY A 135 3.07 55.67 -17.77
N ILE A 136 2.65 54.96 -18.81
CA ILE A 136 1.36 54.25 -18.81
C ILE A 136 1.44 53.07 -17.83
N LEU A 137 0.99 53.28 -16.58
CA LEU A 137 0.80 52.21 -15.60
C LEU A 137 -0.39 51.32 -16.00
N ARG A 138 -0.11 50.31 -16.84
CA ARG A 138 -0.94 49.11 -16.89
C ARG A 138 -0.98 48.50 -15.49
N PRO A 139 -2.11 47.92 -15.03
CA PRO A 139 -2.06 47.00 -13.91
C PRO A 139 -1.11 45.87 -14.28
N VAL A 140 -0.16 45.56 -13.38
CA VAL A 140 0.70 44.39 -13.54
C VAL A 140 -0.19 43.18 -13.30
N ASP A 141 -0.52 42.50 -14.40
CA ASP A 141 -1.06 41.15 -14.40
C ASP A 141 0.02 40.24 -13.78
N GLU A 142 0.07 40.16 -12.44
CA GLU A 142 0.82 39.14 -11.72
C GLU A 142 0.17 37.79 -11.98
N LYS A 143 0.38 37.28 -13.19
CA LYS A 143 0.31 35.87 -13.50
C LYS A 143 1.41 35.19 -12.70
N LYS A 144 1.08 34.88 -11.46
CA LYS A 144 1.58 33.65 -10.84
C LYS A 144 1.31 32.56 -11.85
N ASP A 145 2.36 31.92 -12.35
CA ASP A 145 2.24 30.66 -13.05
C ASP A 145 1.76 29.63 -12.01
N GLU A 146 0.45 29.58 -11.82
CA GLU A 146 -0.21 28.43 -11.20
C GLU A 146 0.12 27.23 -12.08
N GLU A 147 1.17 26.49 -11.72
CA GLU A 147 1.49 25.21 -12.33
C GLU A 147 0.23 24.35 -12.23
N LYS A 148 -0.38 24.06 -13.38
CA LYS A 148 -1.79 23.65 -13.45
C LYS A 148 -1.98 22.20 -13.02
N VAL A 149 -1.91 21.99 -11.70
CA VAL A 149 -2.08 20.73 -10.97
C VAL A 149 -3.21 19.93 -11.60
N LEU A 150 -2.92 18.66 -11.89
CA LEU A 150 -3.84 17.77 -12.56
C LEU A 150 -5.08 17.57 -11.66
N PRO A 151 -6.32 17.62 -12.18
CA PRO A 151 -7.50 17.48 -11.33
C PRO A 151 -7.48 16.12 -10.61
N ARG A 152 -7.76 16.13 -9.30
CA ARG A 152 -7.55 14.98 -8.40
C ARG A 152 -8.18 13.66 -8.86
N SER A 153 -9.33 13.73 -9.55
CA SER A 153 -9.97 12.57 -10.17
C SER A 153 -9.14 11.96 -11.30
N LEU A 154 -8.45 12.78 -12.10
CA LEU A 154 -7.63 12.36 -13.23
C LEU A 154 -6.26 11.81 -12.75
N GLU A 155 -5.71 12.36 -11.66
CA GLU A 155 -4.59 11.74 -10.93
C GLU A 155 -4.96 10.33 -10.43
N TYR A 156 -6.16 10.19 -9.86
CA TYR A 156 -6.67 8.91 -9.36
C TYR A 156 -6.86 7.89 -10.49
N ILE A 157 -7.48 8.31 -11.60
CA ILE A 157 -7.65 7.47 -12.80
C ILE A 157 -6.29 7.09 -13.40
N SER A 158 -5.34 8.02 -13.47
CA SER A 158 -3.95 7.74 -13.90
C SER A 158 -3.34 6.61 -13.06
N CYS A 159 -3.43 6.70 -11.72
CA CYS A 159 -2.92 5.68 -10.82
C CYS A 159 -3.59 4.32 -11.05
N LEU A 160 -4.93 4.26 -11.13
CA LEU A 160 -5.66 3.02 -11.39
C LEU A 160 -5.31 2.39 -12.76
N VAL A 161 -5.10 3.20 -13.80
CA VAL A 161 -4.68 2.72 -15.13
C VAL A 161 -3.26 2.17 -15.10
N HIS A 162 -2.30 2.86 -14.47
CA HIS A 162 -0.93 2.34 -14.32
C HIS A 162 -0.92 1.03 -13.51
N LEU A 163 -1.63 0.97 -12.38
CA LEU A 163 -1.81 -0.24 -11.59
C LEU A 163 -2.38 -1.41 -12.41
N ALA A 164 -3.35 -1.15 -13.28
CA ALA A 164 -3.96 -2.16 -14.13
C ALA A 164 -2.99 -2.67 -15.22
N VAL A 165 -2.33 -1.78 -15.96
CA VAL A 165 -1.33 -2.14 -17.00
C VAL A 165 -0.21 -2.97 -16.39
N PHE A 166 0.45 -2.46 -15.36
CA PHE A 166 1.55 -3.14 -14.71
C PHE A 166 1.08 -4.42 -14.00
N GLY A 167 -0.14 -4.46 -13.48
CA GLY A 167 -0.78 -5.67 -12.96
C GLY A 167 -0.89 -6.79 -13.98
N ILE A 168 -1.39 -6.51 -15.19
CA ILE A 168 -1.48 -7.48 -16.29
C ILE A 168 -0.09 -7.97 -16.69
N LEU A 169 0.91 -7.08 -16.78
CA LEU A 169 2.31 -7.46 -17.04
C LEU A 169 2.85 -8.38 -15.94
N GLY A 170 2.50 -8.17 -14.67
CA GLY A 170 2.86 -9.05 -13.56
C GLY A 170 2.22 -10.44 -13.66
N VAL A 171 0.95 -10.52 -14.05
CA VAL A 171 0.24 -11.80 -14.33
C VAL A 171 0.93 -12.57 -15.46
N LEU A 172 1.25 -11.89 -16.56
CA LEU A 172 1.96 -12.49 -17.69
C LEU A 172 3.35 -13.00 -17.30
N THR A 173 4.14 -12.20 -16.57
CA THR A 173 5.46 -12.63 -16.07
C THR A 173 5.35 -13.82 -15.11
N ARG A 174 4.37 -13.83 -14.20
CA ARG A 174 4.12 -14.97 -13.29
C ARG A 174 3.79 -16.24 -14.08
N TYR A 175 2.94 -16.16 -15.10
CA TYR A 175 2.64 -17.29 -15.98
C TYR A 175 3.89 -17.84 -16.70
N LEU A 176 4.68 -16.94 -17.28
CA LEU A 176 5.92 -17.31 -17.99
C LEU A 176 6.93 -17.98 -17.05
N LEU A 177 7.06 -17.51 -15.81
CA LEU A 177 7.92 -18.14 -14.80
C LEU A 177 7.39 -19.52 -14.36
N GLN A 178 6.07 -19.69 -14.17
CA GLN A 178 5.47 -21.00 -13.90
C GLN A 178 5.76 -22.00 -15.04
N LYS A 179 5.66 -21.57 -16.30
CA LYS A 179 5.95 -22.41 -17.48
C LYS A 179 7.44 -22.72 -17.62
N LEU A 180 8.31 -21.74 -17.39
CA LEU A 180 9.77 -21.86 -17.54
C LEU A 180 10.38 -22.78 -16.48
N PHE A 181 9.99 -22.63 -15.20
CA PHE A 181 10.54 -23.42 -14.10
C PHE A 181 9.80 -24.74 -13.86
N GLY A 182 8.55 -24.85 -14.32
CA GLY A 182 7.70 -26.01 -14.15
C GLY A 182 8.10 -27.23 -14.98
N PRO A 183 7.29 -28.32 -14.92
CA PRO A 183 7.66 -29.64 -15.45
C PRO A 183 7.90 -29.72 -16.96
N ALA A 184 7.44 -28.73 -17.74
CA ALA A 184 7.50 -28.74 -19.20
C ALA A 184 8.80 -28.19 -19.79
N VAL A 185 9.62 -27.46 -19.01
CA VAL A 185 10.84 -26.79 -19.52
C VAL A 185 12.04 -27.08 -18.62
N ALA A 186 12.15 -26.49 -17.42
CA ALA A 186 13.29 -26.71 -16.54
C ALA A 186 13.09 -27.87 -15.53
N GLY A 187 11.85 -28.27 -15.23
CA GLY A 187 11.56 -29.38 -14.33
C GLY A 187 11.88 -29.14 -12.84
N VAL A 188 12.09 -27.88 -12.44
CA VAL A 188 12.51 -27.49 -11.08
C VAL A 188 11.33 -27.42 -10.12
N THR A 189 10.17 -26.95 -10.57
CA THR A 189 8.95 -26.82 -9.76
C THR A 189 7.85 -27.78 -10.21
N SER A 190 6.97 -28.18 -9.28
CA SER A 190 5.89 -29.15 -9.55
C SER A 190 4.76 -29.03 -8.52
N ASP A 191 3.52 -29.26 -8.97
CA ASP A 191 2.33 -29.38 -8.12
C ASP A 191 2.38 -30.51 -7.08
N THR A 192 3.34 -31.43 -7.19
CA THR A 192 3.44 -32.62 -6.33
C THR A 192 4.59 -32.56 -5.32
N THR A 193 5.44 -31.52 -5.39
CA THR A 193 6.66 -31.37 -4.60
C THR A 193 6.59 -30.15 -3.67
N ILE A 194 7.63 -29.96 -2.87
CA ILE A 194 7.81 -28.79 -2.00
C ILE A 194 8.12 -27.49 -2.77
N LEU A 195 8.69 -27.61 -3.98
CA LEU A 195 9.03 -26.48 -4.85
C LEU A 195 7.82 -26.15 -5.73
N TYR A 196 6.91 -25.35 -5.18
CA TYR A 196 5.66 -24.97 -5.82
C TYR A 196 5.86 -24.06 -7.04
N LEU A 197 4.91 -24.06 -7.98
CA LEU A 197 5.03 -23.35 -9.26
C LEU A 197 5.24 -21.83 -9.12
N ASP A 198 4.65 -21.20 -8.10
CA ASP A 198 4.81 -19.77 -7.78
C ASP A 198 6.06 -19.43 -6.94
N LEU A 199 6.92 -20.40 -6.61
CA LEU A 199 8.14 -20.12 -5.83
C LEU A 199 9.12 -19.19 -6.60
N PRO A 200 9.43 -19.41 -7.89
CA PRO A 200 10.35 -18.55 -8.64
C PRO A 200 9.78 -17.16 -8.87
N SER A 201 8.46 -17.03 -9.07
CA SER A 201 7.79 -15.73 -9.22
C SER A 201 7.75 -14.95 -7.90
N ASN A 202 7.52 -15.63 -6.76
CA ASN A 202 7.65 -15.04 -5.43
C ASN A 202 9.08 -14.59 -5.11
N MET A 203 10.10 -15.38 -5.49
CA MET A 203 11.51 -15.01 -5.31
C MET A 203 11.90 -13.80 -6.19
N VAL A 204 11.67 -13.87 -7.51
CA VAL A 204 12.02 -12.80 -8.46
C VAL A 204 11.26 -11.50 -8.11
N GLY A 205 9.97 -11.59 -7.78
CA GLY A 205 9.19 -10.43 -7.36
C GLY A 205 9.68 -9.80 -6.06
N SER A 206 10.16 -10.60 -5.09
CA SER A 206 10.73 -10.09 -3.83
C SER A 206 12.11 -9.46 -4.04
N PHE A 207 12.97 -10.07 -4.88
CA PHE A 207 14.27 -9.51 -5.27
C PHE A 207 14.13 -8.15 -5.96
N LEU A 208 13.25 -8.06 -6.96
CA LEU A 208 12.99 -6.80 -7.66
C LEU A 208 12.27 -5.77 -6.77
N MET A 209 11.58 -6.20 -5.69
CA MET A 209 11.05 -5.27 -4.68
C MET A 209 12.18 -4.63 -3.87
N GLY A 210 13.26 -5.36 -3.59
CA GLY A 210 14.48 -4.80 -3.00
C GLY A 210 15.11 -3.72 -3.88
N TRP A 211 15.11 -3.92 -5.21
CA TRP A 211 15.56 -2.92 -6.18
C TRP A 211 14.59 -1.73 -6.27
N PHE A 212 13.38 -1.93 -6.79
CA PHE A 212 12.48 -0.84 -7.19
C PHE A 212 11.54 -0.36 -6.08
N GLY A 213 11.21 -1.22 -5.12
CA GLY A 213 10.34 -0.90 -3.98
C GLY A 213 11.09 -0.38 -2.75
N VAL A 214 12.41 -0.57 -2.67
CA VAL A 214 13.24 -0.11 -1.54
C VAL A 214 14.37 0.82 -2.00
N VAL A 215 15.34 0.33 -2.78
CA VAL A 215 16.59 1.09 -3.03
C VAL A 215 16.46 2.21 -4.07
N PHE A 216 15.62 2.04 -5.09
CA PHE A 216 15.40 3.01 -6.17
C PHE A 216 14.00 3.66 -6.16
N LYS A 217 13.21 3.46 -5.09
CA LYS A 217 11.83 3.95 -4.98
C LYS A 217 11.74 5.47 -5.12
N GLN A 218 12.72 6.19 -4.58
CA GLN A 218 12.81 7.66 -4.64
C GLN A 218 13.15 8.15 -6.05
N ASP A 219 14.19 7.60 -6.69
CA ASP A 219 14.66 8.00 -8.02
C ASP A 219 13.57 7.74 -9.09
N ILE A 220 12.79 6.67 -8.93
CA ILE A 220 11.63 6.37 -9.80
C ILE A 220 10.46 7.32 -9.51
N SER A 221 10.24 7.70 -8.24
CA SER A 221 9.21 8.69 -7.83
C SER A 221 9.54 10.11 -8.33
N GLU A 222 10.82 10.45 -8.51
CA GLU A 222 11.27 11.71 -9.13
C GLU A 222 10.99 11.75 -10.64
N VAL A 223 10.97 10.59 -11.31
CA VAL A 223 10.54 10.47 -12.72
C VAL A 223 9.01 10.46 -12.85
N SER A 224 8.31 9.66 -12.04
CA SER A 224 6.84 9.63 -11.96
C SER A 224 6.35 8.76 -10.80
N ASP A 225 5.51 9.31 -9.92
CA ASP A 225 4.83 8.54 -8.87
C ASP A 225 3.92 7.44 -9.42
N PHE A 226 3.26 7.68 -10.55
CA PHE A 226 2.43 6.67 -11.20
C PHE A 226 3.26 5.50 -11.74
N LEU A 227 4.53 5.74 -12.12
CA LEU A 227 5.48 4.69 -12.48
C LEU A 227 5.98 3.94 -11.24
N ALA A 228 6.33 4.65 -10.16
CA ALA A 228 6.77 4.03 -8.90
C ALA A 228 5.68 3.12 -8.30
N ILE A 229 4.44 3.61 -8.22
CA ILE A 229 3.26 2.84 -7.75
C ILE A 229 2.91 1.72 -8.73
N GLY A 230 2.94 1.99 -10.05
CA GLY A 230 2.70 0.98 -11.08
C GLY A 230 3.67 -0.18 -11.00
N LEU A 231 4.97 0.09 -10.88
CA LEU A 231 6.02 -0.93 -10.84
C LEU A 231 6.00 -1.72 -9.52
N SER A 232 5.91 -1.05 -8.36
CA SER A 232 5.90 -1.71 -7.05
C SER A 232 4.56 -2.41 -6.74
N THR A 233 3.47 -1.66 -6.61
CA THR A 233 2.15 -2.20 -6.27
C THR A 233 1.52 -2.98 -7.42
N GLY A 234 1.61 -2.47 -8.65
CA GLY A 234 1.02 -3.11 -9.83
C GLY A 234 1.78 -4.37 -10.23
N TYR A 235 2.98 -4.19 -10.79
CA TYR A 235 3.77 -5.27 -11.39
C TYR A 235 4.32 -6.24 -10.34
N LEU A 236 5.16 -5.77 -9.41
CA LEU A 236 5.80 -6.67 -8.44
C LEU A 236 4.81 -7.29 -7.47
N GLY A 237 3.73 -6.57 -7.11
CA GLY A 237 2.60 -7.14 -6.39
C GLY A 237 2.01 -8.36 -7.11
N SER A 238 1.62 -8.18 -8.38
CA SER A 238 0.90 -9.20 -9.20
C SER A 238 1.77 -10.33 -9.75
N LEU A 239 3.07 -10.06 -9.88
CA LEU A 239 4.11 -11.05 -10.19
C LEU A 239 4.22 -12.09 -9.06
N THR A 240 4.04 -11.67 -7.81
CA THR A 240 3.96 -12.59 -6.67
C THR A 240 2.53 -13.06 -6.41
N THR A 241 2.38 -14.14 -5.65
CA THR A 241 1.08 -14.55 -5.08
C THR A 241 1.29 -15.27 -3.76
N PHE A 242 0.62 -14.79 -2.72
CA PHE A 242 0.54 -15.47 -1.42
C PHE A 242 -0.62 -16.48 -1.42
N SER A 243 -1.75 -16.15 -2.07
CA SER A 243 -2.90 -17.06 -2.10
C SER A 243 -2.60 -18.34 -2.87
N GLY A 244 -1.87 -18.26 -3.99
CA GLY A 244 -1.45 -19.44 -4.78
C GLY A 244 -0.49 -20.35 -4.01
N TRP A 245 0.46 -19.75 -3.29
CA TRP A 245 1.35 -20.46 -2.37
C TRP A 245 0.57 -21.18 -1.27
N ASN A 246 -0.33 -20.47 -0.56
CA ASN A 246 -1.18 -21.06 0.48
C ASN A 246 -2.06 -22.20 -0.06
N GLN A 247 -2.69 -22.02 -1.23
CA GLN A 247 -3.48 -23.06 -1.88
C GLN A 247 -2.64 -24.28 -2.24
N LYS A 248 -1.40 -24.12 -2.72
CA LYS A 248 -0.53 -25.27 -3.00
C LYS A 248 -0.20 -26.05 -1.72
N MET A 249 0.01 -25.36 -0.60
CA MET A 249 0.25 -26.03 0.68
C MET A 249 -1.02 -26.75 1.19
N LEU A 250 -2.21 -26.20 0.94
CA LEU A 250 -3.47 -26.91 1.17
C LEU A 250 -3.59 -28.17 0.31
N ASP A 251 -3.38 -28.08 -1.01
CA ASP A 251 -3.40 -29.23 -1.93
C ASP A 251 -2.46 -30.35 -1.44
N LEU A 252 -1.22 -30.02 -1.05
CA LEU A 252 -0.26 -31.00 -0.51
C LEU A 252 -0.80 -31.68 0.77
N SER A 253 -1.42 -30.93 1.68
CA SER A 253 -2.00 -31.48 2.91
C SER A 253 -3.25 -32.35 2.67
N VAL A 254 -4.07 -32.04 1.65
CA VAL A 254 -5.20 -32.89 1.22
C VAL A 254 -4.71 -34.26 0.77
N HIS A 255 -3.62 -34.30 -0.01
CA HIS A 255 -2.95 -35.54 -0.45
C HIS A 255 -2.08 -36.20 0.64
N GLY A 256 -2.27 -35.85 1.93
CA GLY A 256 -1.55 -36.42 3.07
C GLY A 256 -0.08 -35.98 3.20
N LYS A 257 0.46 -35.16 2.28
CA LYS A 257 1.86 -34.67 2.28
C LYS A 257 2.08 -33.52 3.27
N TRP A 258 1.61 -33.69 4.51
CA TRP A 258 1.69 -32.70 5.58
C TRP A 258 3.10 -32.14 5.81
N LEU A 259 4.13 -32.99 5.75
CA LEU A 259 5.52 -32.56 5.89
C LEU A 259 5.93 -31.58 4.78
N PHE A 260 5.52 -31.83 3.52
CA PHE A 260 5.82 -30.91 2.41
C PHE A 260 5.01 -29.62 2.48
N SER A 261 3.78 -29.68 3.01
CA SER A 261 2.94 -28.51 3.28
C SER A 261 3.60 -27.58 4.31
N VAL A 262 4.03 -28.12 5.47
CA VAL A 262 4.70 -27.33 6.51
C VAL A 262 6.08 -26.83 6.06
N LEU A 263 6.91 -27.69 5.48
CA LEU A 263 8.24 -27.28 5.01
C LEU A 263 8.15 -26.32 3.81
N GLY A 264 7.11 -26.40 2.98
CA GLY A 264 6.90 -25.47 1.85
C GLY A 264 6.52 -24.05 2.29
N PHE A 265 5.91 -23.89 3.46
CA PHE A 265 5.79 -22.56 4.10
C PHE A 265 7.14 -22.05 4.63
N LEU A 266 8.00 -22.91 5.20
CA LEU A 266 9.33 -22.48 5.65
C LEU A 266 10.24 -22.11 4.46
N ILE A 267 10.31 -22.95 3.43
CA ILE A 267 11.11 -22.69 2.23
C ILE A 267 10.61 -21.45 1.49
N GLY A 268 9.30 -21.30 1.29
CA GLY A 268 8.74 -20.12 0.63
C GLY A 268 9.04 -18.82 1.39
N LEU A 269 8.92 -18.83 2.72
CA LEU A 269 9.24 -17.68 3.57
C LEU A 269 10.73 -17.34 3.52
N PHE A 270 11.62 -18.31 3.75
CA PHE A 270 13.06 -18.04 3.80
C PHE A 270 13.63 -17.63 2.43
N LEU A 271 13.20 -18.27 1.33
CA LEU A 271 13.67 -17.90 -0.01
C LEU A 271 13.15 -16.53 -0.45
N ALA A 272 11.90 -16.17 -0.15
CA ALA A 272 11.38 -14.84 -0.46
C ALA A 272 12.04 -13.74 0.40
N ALA A 273 12.26 -13.99 1.69
CA ALA A 273 12.95 -13.07 2.60
C ALA A 273 14.42 -12.84 2.21
N TYR A 274 15.15 -13.91 1.88
CA TYR A 274 16.52 -13.79 1.38
C TYR A 274 16.57 -13.12 0.00
N SER A 275 15.57 -13.35 -0.86
CA SER A 275 15.50 -12.71 -2.18
C SER A 275 15.42 -11.19 -2.07
N ILE A 276 14.60 -10.63 -1.18
CA ILE A 276 14.53 -9.17 -0.99
C ILE A 276 15.79 -8.61 -0.33
N GLU A 277 16.39 -9.33 0.63
CA GLU A 277 17.64 -8.94 1.30
C GLU A 277 18.79 -8.83 0.28
N PHE A 278 18.99 -9.87 -0.54
CA PHE A 278 19.93 -9.89 -1.67
C PHE A 278 19.59 -8.85 -2.76
N GLY A 279 18.30 -8.56 -2.97
CA GLY A 279 17.84 -7.49 -3.86
C GLY A 279 18.29 -6.10 -3.39
N ILE A 280 18.16 -5.82 -2.09
CA ILE A 280 18.61 -4.56 -1.48
C ILE A 280 20.14 -4.43 -1.54
N GLU A 281 20.89 -5.51 -1.28
CA GLU A 281 22.36 -5.51 -1.34
C GLU A 281 22.88 -5.26 -2.77
N THR A 282 22.37 -6.01 -3.75
CA THR A 282 22.78 -5.86 -5.15
C THR A 282 22.41 -4.50 -5.73
N ALA A 283 21.25 -3.95 -5.39
CA ALA A 283 20.85 -2.60 -5.78
C ALA A 283 21.76 -1.51 -5.18
N LYS A 284 22.15 -1.63 -3.91
CA LYS A 284 23.12 -0.72 -3.26
C LYS A 284 24.50 -0.79 -3.93
N GLY A 285 24.97 -1.99 -4.23
CA GLY A 285 26.23 -2.19 -4.97
C GLY A 285 26.20 -1.59 -6.37
N PHE A 286 25.06 -1.69 -7.06
CA PHE A 286 24.86 -1.07 -8.38
C PHE A 286 24.83 0.47 -8.31
N ARG A 287 24.12 1.07 -7.34
CA ARG A 287 24.14 2.52 -7.10
C ARG A 287 25.56 3.03 -6.88
N TRP A 288 26.32 2.39 -5.98
CA TRP A 288 27.73 2.73 -5.71
C TRP A 288 28.61 2.63 -6.96
N LEU A 289 28.38 1.64 -7.83
CA LEU A 289 29.11 1.50 -9.09
C LEU A 289 28.81 2.65 -10.08
N MET A 290 27.55 3.11 -10.14
CA MET A 290 27.17 4.28 -10.94
C MET A 290 27.81 5.57 -10.40
N GLU A 291 27.74 5.80 -9.08
CA GLU A 291 28.34 6.98 -8.42
C GLU A 291 29.86 7.02 -8.58
N LYS A 292 30.51 5.85 -8.58
CA LYS A 292 31.97 5.70 -8.79
C LYS A 292 32.42 5.92 -10.24
N HIS A 293 31.51 5.86 -11.21
CA HIS A 293 31.74 6.25 -12.60
C HIS A 293 30.99 7.54 -12.93
N PRO A 294 31.43 8.71 -12.43
CA PRO A 294 30.93 9.98 -12.94
C PRO A 294 31.21 10.01 -14.44
N ALA A 295 30.14 10.17 -15.24
CA ALA A 295 30.25 10.04 -16.68
C ALA A 295 31.20 11.12 -17.23
N ASN A 296 32.26 10.70 -17.93
CA ASN A 296 33.10 11.56 -18.76
C ASN A 296 32.34 11.98 -20.04
N SER A 297 31.16 12.57 -19.85
CA SER A 297 30.33 13.18 -20.87
C SER A 297 30.24 14.68 -20.58
N SER A 298 31.36 15.37 -20.77
CA SER A 298 31.39 16.81 -21.04
C SER A 298 30.73 17.08 -22.39
N ASN A 299 29.42 16.92 -22.44
CA ASN A 299 28.55 17.22 -23.57
C ASN A 299 27.23 17.75 -23.02
N GLY A 300 27.15 19.07 -22.88
CA GLY A 300 25.91 19.77 -22.58
C GLY A 300 24.95 19.70 -23.75
N ILE A 301 24.32 18.54 -23.96
CA ILE A 301 23.21 18.36 -24.91
C ILE A 301 22.01 19.12 -24.34
N SER A 302 21.98 20.41 -24.66
CA SER A 302 20.89 21.38 -24.52
C SER A 302 19.65 20.85 -23.79
N ALA A 303 19.62 21.02 -22.46
CA ALA A 303 18.44 20.78 -21.61
C ALA A 303 17.38 21.88 -21.82
N LYS A 304 17.04 22.17 -23.09
CA LYS A 304 16.38 23.40 -23.54
C LYS A 304 15.31 23.18 -24.62
N SER A 305 14.85 21.93 -24.80
CA SER A 305 13.72 21.57 -25.69
C SER A 305 12.66 20.68 -25.03
N TRP A 306 12.77 20.38 -23.72
CA TRP A 306 11.76 19.62 -22.96
C TRP A 306 10.69 20.50 -22.29
N THR A 307 10.63 21.79 -22.64
CA THR A 307 9.57 22.73 -22.23
C THR A 307 8.32 22.62 -23.12
N VAL A 308 7.92 21.38 -23.44
CA VAL A 308 6.55 21.07 -23.90
C VAL A 308 5.76 20.77 -22.63
N ASN A 309 4.67 21.51 -22.41
CA ASN A 309 3.92 21.58 -21.14
C ASN A 309 3.96 20.31 -20.27
N SER A 310 4.39 20.44 -19.01
CA SER A 310 4.38 19.33 -18.03
C SER A 310 3.02 18.60 -18.02
N ARG A 311 1.93 19.36 -18.08
CA ARG A 311 0.55 18.85 -18.20
C ARG A 311 0.26 18.09 -19.49
N GLU A 312 0.76 18.54 -20.65
CA GLU A 312 0.58 17.84 -21.93
C GLU A 312 1.37 16.53 -21.98
N ARG A 313 2.58 16.51 -21.39
CA ARG A 313 3.37 15.29 -21.21
C ARG A 313 2.64 14.29 -20.32
N HIS A 314 2.10 14.73 -19.17
CA HIS A 314 1.31 13.87 -18.27
C HIS A 314 0.04 13.34 -18.96
N LEU A 315 -0.72 14.18 -19.65
CA LEU A 315 -1.91 13.76 -20.41
C LEU A 315 -1.55 12.76 -21.53
N SER A 316 -0.41 12.95 -22.21
CA SER A 316 0.09 12.02 -23.22
C SER A 316 0.46 10.66 -22.62
N ILE A 317 1.14 10.62 -21.47
CA ILE A 317 1.45 9.37 -20.74
C ILE A 317 0.16 8.66 -20.34
N ILE A 318 -0.83 9.39 -19.81
CA ILE A 318 -2.12 8.83 -19.40
C ILE A 318 -2.89 8.28 -20.60
N LEU A 319 -2.88 8.97 -21.74
CA LEU A 319 -3.46 8.48 -22.99
C LEU A 319 -2.77 7.19 -23.46
N VAL A 320 -1.44 7.16 -23.51
CA VAL A 320 -0.66 5.97 -23.90
C VAL A 320 -0.94 4.79 -22.97
N MET A 321 -0.94 4.99 -21.65
CA MET A 321 -1.24 3.93 -20.69
C MET A 321 -2.72 3.46 -20.77
N THR A 322 -3.66 4.36 -21.08
CA THR A 322 -5.08 4.00 -21.30
C THR A 322 -5.26 3.19 -22.58
N LEU A 323 -4.57 3.56 -23.67
CA LEU A 323 -4.55 2.80 -24.93
C LEU A 323 -3.90 1.42 -24.75
N LEU A 324 -2.82 1.33 -23.95
CA LEU A 324 -2.17 0.08 -23.59
C LEU A 324 -3.05 -0.82 -22.72
N LEU A 325 -3.78 -0.26 -21.74
CA LEU A 325 -4.77 -1.01 -20.97
C LEU A 325 -5.90 -1.54 -21.87
N GLY A 326 -6.41 -0.69 -22.77
CA GLY A 326 -7.43 -1.05 -23.74
C GLY A 326 -6.98 -2.17 -24.68
N SER A 327 -5.75 -2.13 -25.18
CA SER A 327 -5.21 -3.18 -26.06
C SER A 327 -4.92 -4.49 -25.30
N LEU A 328 -4.42 -4.42 -24.06
CA LEU A 328 -4.22 -5.60 -23.20
C LEU A 328 -5.56 -6.29 -22.86
N TRP A 329 -6.61 -5.54 -22.54
CA TRP A 329 -7.95 -6.09 -22.33
C TRP A 329 -8.58 -6.62 -23.63
N ALA A 330 -8.44 -5.91 -24.75
CA ALA A 330 -8.96 -6.38 -26.04
C ALA A 330 -8.27 -7.69 -26.47
N LEU A 331 -6.94 -7.78 -26.35
CA LEU A 331 -6.19 -9.00 -26.59
C LEU A 331 -6.65 -10.14 -25.67
N SER A 332 -6.79 -9.85 -24.36
CA SER A 332 -7.27 -10.83 -23.38
C SER A 332 -8.67 -11.35 -23.71
N ALA A 333 -9.60 -10.47 -24.11
CA ALA A 333 -10.96 -10.86 -24.50
C ALA A 333 -11.00 -11.67 -25.80
N ILE A 334 -10.19 -11.31 -26.80
CA ILE A 334 -10.09 -12.02 -28.09
C ILE A 334 -9.50 -13.43 -27.88
N MET A 335 -8.39 -13.52 -27.16
CA MET A 335 -7.69 -14.80 -26.92
C MET A 335 -8.46 -15.70 -25.96
N LEU A 336 -9.13 -15.12 -24.94
CA LEU A 336 -10.08 -15.86 -24.11
C LEU A 336 -11.21 -16.45 -24.97
N LYS A 337 -11.83 -15.66 -25.86
CA LYS A 337 -12.90 -16.14 -26.74
C LYS A 337 -12.43 -17.25 -27.68
N HIS A 338 -11.18 -17.21 -28.14
CA HIS A 338 -10.60 -18.27 -28.97
C HIS A 338 -10.38 -19.56 -28.17
N GLU A 339 -9.70 -19.47 -27.02
CA GLU A 339 -9.29 -20.65 -26.24
C GLU A 339 -10.36 -21.23 -25.32
N PHE A 340 -11.49 -20.56 -25.07
CA PHE A 340 -12.52 -21.03 -24.13
C PHE A 340 -13.09 -22.41 -24.49
N GLY A 341 -13.25 -22.69 -25.80
CA GLY A 341 -13.72 -24.01 -26.27
C GLY A 341 -12.67 -25.11 -26.07
N ASN A 342 -11.40 -24.78 -26.31
CA ASN A 342 -10.25 -25.67 -26.09
C ASN A 342 -10.10 -26.01 -24.61
N GLY A 343 -10.18 -24.99 -23.75
CA GLY A 343 -10.18 -25.07 -22.28
C GLY A 343 -8.89 -25.66 -21.70
N GLY A 344 -8.06 -24.80 -21.13
CA GLY A 344 -6.77 -25.15 -20.56
C GLY A 344 -6.03 -23.89 -20.08
N SER A 345 -4.72 -24.01 -19.87
CA SER A 345 -3.92 -22.96 -19.23
C SER A 345 -3.96 -21.61 -19.96
N GLU A 346 -4.10 -21.59 -21.29
CA GLU A 346 -4.20 -20.34 -22.06
C GLU A 346 -5.54 -19.62 -21.82
N ALA A 347 -6.67 -20.34 -21.82
CA ALA A 347 -7.97 -19.75 -21.49
C ALA A 347 -8.00 -19.23 -20.04
N GLN A 348 -7.37 -19.96 -19.12
CA GLN A 348 -7.21 -19.56 -17.72
C GLN A 348 -6.30 -18.31 -17.58
N LEU A 349 -5.21 -18.23 -18.36
CA LEU A 349 -4.34 -17.05 -18.44
C LEU A 349 -5.11 -15.81 -18.91
N TRP A 350 -5.77 -15.89 -20.08
CA TRP A 350 -6.40 -14.72 -20.69
C TRP A 350 -7.61 -14.21 -19.88
N LEU A 351 -8.36 -15.11 -19.23
CA LEU A 351 -9.33 -14.71 -18.21
C LEU A 351 -8.63 -14.05 -17.01
N GLY A 352 -7.51 -14.61 -16.54
CA GLY A 352 -6.70 -14.05 -15.47
C GLY A 352 -6.16 -12.64 -15.76
N CYS A 353 -5.72 -12.36 -16.99
CA CYS A 353 -5.33 -11.03 -17.45
C CYS A 353 -6.52 -10.05 -17.49
N ALA A 354 -7.71 -10.52 -17.88
CA ALA A 354 -8.91 -9.68 -17.86
C ALA A 354 -9.33 -9.26 -16.43
N VAL A 355 -9.33 -10.20 -15.46
CA VAL A 355 -9.79 -9.93 -14.08
C VAL A 355 -8.69 -9.49 -13.11
N GLY A 356 -7.42 -9.67 -13.46
CA GLY A 356 -6.25 -9.33 -12.63
C GLY A 356 -6.23 -7.90 -12.09
N PRO A 357 -6.51 -6.86 -12.91
CA PRO A 357 -6.59 -5.46 -12.45
C PRO A 357 -7.52 -5.23 -11.25
N VAL A 358 -8.64 -5.96 -11.18
CA VAL A 358 -9.60 -5.85 -10.07
C VAL A 358 -8.94 -6.26 -8.74
N GLY A 359 -8.12 -7.31 -8.76
CA GLY A 359 -7.33 -7.73 -7.60
C GLY A 359 -6.31 -6.67 -7.17
N VAL A 360 -5.60 -6.08 -8.13
CA VAL A 360 -4.61 -5.01 -7.85
C VAL A 360 -5.28 -3.80 -7.23
N TRP A 361 -6.40 -3.34 -7.78
CA TRP A 361 -7.13 -2.19 -7.24
C TRP A 361 -7.62 -2.47 -5.82
N ILE A 362 -8.22 -3.64 -5.56
CA ILE A 362 -8.68 -4.01 -4.21
C ILE A 362 -7.50 -4.06 -3.22
N ARG A 363 -6.35 -4.63 -3.60
CA ARG A 363 -5.14 -4.64 -2.75
C ARG A 363 -4.66 -3.23 -2.42
N TRP A 364 -4.53 -2.35 -3.42
CA TRP A 364 -4.13 -0.96 -3.22
C TRP A 364 -5.15 -0.17 -2.37
N PHE A 365 -6.44 -0.42 -2.55
CA PHE A 365 -7.50 0.12 -1.69
C PHE A 365 -7.45 -0.41 -0.25
N LEU A 366 -6.96 -1.63 -0.02
CA LEU A 366 -6.76 -2.19 1.33
C LEU A 366 -5.47 -1.63 1.97
N ALA A 367 -4.41 -1.42 1.19
CA ALA A 367 -3.12 -0.93 1.64
C ALA A 367 -3.18 0.42 2.40
N ARG A 368 -4.21 1.24 2.19
CA ARG A 368 -4.44 2.47 3.00
C ARG A 368 -4.62 2.23 4.50
N LEU A 369 -4.89 0.98 4.90
CA LEU A 369 -4.99 0.52 6.30
C LEU A 369 -3.63 0.20 6.93
N ASN A 370 -2.57 0.03 6.14
CA ASN A 370 -1.21 -0.18 6.65
C ASN A 370 -0.76 1.07 7.45
N GLY A 371 -0.08 0.85 8.58
CA GLY A 371 0.36 1.89 9.52
C GLY A 371 -0.75 2.51 10.40
N ARG A 372 -2.04 2.30 10.12
CA ARG A 372 -3.14 2.95 10.85
C ARG A 372 -3.49 2.30 12.20
N GLY A 373 -3.27 0.99 12.34
CA GLY A 373 -3.67 0.23 13.53
C GLY A 373 -5.19 0.09 13.70
N LEU A 374 -5.61 -0.40 14.87
CA LEU A 374 -7.00 -0.68 15.23
C LEU A 374 -7.58 0.33 16.23
N GLY A 375 -8.79 0.80 15.94
CA GLY A 375 -9.57 1.70 16.79
C GLY A 375 -8.98 3.12 16.91
N LYS A 376 -9.67 4.00 17.65
CA LYS A 376 -9.27 5.42 17.81
C LYS A 376 -7.89 5.61 18.48
N SER A 377 -7.35 4.58 19.13
CA SER A 377 -6.03 4.62 19.79
C SER A 377 -4.87 4.11 18.91
N GLY A 378 -5.14 3.56 17.72
CA GLY A 378 -4.10 2.98 16.87
C GLY A 378 -3.40 1.78 17.52
N LEU A 379 -4.16 0.82 18.05
CA LEU A 379 -3.59 -0.41 18.61
C LEU A 379 -2.95 -1.25 17.48
N LEU A 380 -1.73 -1.79 17.68
CA LEU A 380 -1.00 -2.56 16.67
C LEU A 380 -0.70 -1.81 15.35
N LYS A 381 -0.38 -0.50 15.36
CA LYS A 381 0.05 0.26 14.16
C LYS A 381 1.13 -0.44 13.32
N TRP A 382 2.06 -1.14 13.97
CA TRP A 382 3.15 -1.89 13.33
C TRP A 382 2.68 -3.03 12.41
N VAL A 383 1.41 -3.47 12.50
CA VAL A 383 0.85 -4.52 11.65
C VAL A 383 0.33 -3.90 10.33
N PRO A 384 0.82 -4.37 9.16
CA PRO A 384 0.25 -4.00 7.85
C PRO A 384 -1.13 -4.68 7.64
N PHE A 385 -2.17 -4.11 8.25
CA PHE A 385 -3.53 -4.67 8.20
C PHE A 385 -4.11 -4.76 6.79
N GLY A 386 -3.77 -3.83 5.89
CA GLY A 386 -4.18 -3.86 4.50
C GLY A 386 -3.63 -5.08 3.76
N THR A 387 -2.32 -5.30 3.85
CA THR A 387 -1.64 -6.44 3.23
C THR A 387 -2.06 -7.77 3.88
N LEU A 388 -2.25 -7.79 5.21
CA LEU A 388 -2.79 -8.94 5.94
C LEU A 388 -4.19 -9.34 5.45
N ILE A 389 -5.12 -8.38 5.39
CA ILE A 389 -6.50 -8.62 4.94
C ILE A 389 -6.50 -9.06 3.47
N ALA A 390 -5.69 -8.43 2.61
CA ALA A 390 -5.58 -8.81 1.20
C ALA A 390 -5.10 -10.26 1.02
N ASN A 391 -4.04 -10.66 1.73
CA ASN A 391 -3.50 -12.02 1.67
C ASN A 391 -4.46 -13.09 2.25
N VAL A 392 -5.03 -12.84 3.43
CA VAL A 392 -5.95 -13.78 4.10
C VAL A 392 -7.25 -13.93 3.31
N SER A 393 -7.85 -12.83 2.84
CA SER A 393 -9.11 -12.89 2.07
C SER A 393 -8.91 -13.56 0.71
N ALA A 394 -7.82 -13.25 -0.01
CA ALA A 394 -7.49 -13.93 -1.26
C ALA A 394 -7.31 -15.43 -1.07
N ALA A 395 -6.61 -15.86 -0.01
CA ALA A 395 -6.43 -17.26 0.33
C ALA A 395 -7.77 -17.98 0.65
N CYS A 396 -8.66 -17.34 1.42
CA CYS A 396 -9.98 -17.90 1.76
C CYS A 396 -10.88 -18.06 0.53
N VAL A 397 -10.96 -17.05 -0.34
CA VAL A 397 -11.75 -17.14 -1.58
C VAL A 397 -11.11 -18.13 -2.57
N MET A 398 -9.78 -18.26 -2.58
CA MET A 398 -9.09 -19.26 -3.41
C MET A 398 -9.43 -20.69 -2.98
N ALA A 399 -9.42 -20.97 -1.67
CA ALA A 399 -9.86 -22.23 -1.10
C ALA A 399 -11.35 -22.54 -1.42
N ALA A 400 -12.23 -21.53 -1.32
CA ALA A 400 -13.65 -21.68 -1.67
C ALA A 400 -13.86 -22.00 -3.16
N LEU A 401 -13.09 -21.36 -4.06
CA LEU A 401 -13.10 -21.69 -5.49
C LEU A 401 -12.53 -23.08 -5.77
N SER A 402 -11.44 -23.51 -5.12
CA SER A 402 -10.91 -24.87 -5.27
C SER A 402 -11.91 -25.94 -4.81
N THR A 403 -12.69 -25.64 -3.76
CA THR A 403 -13.78 -26.51 -3.29
C THR A 403 -14.91 -26.58 -4.31
N THR A 404 -15.31 -25.43 -4.86
CA THR A 404 -16.33 -25.36 -5.92
C THR A 404 -15.90 -26.12 -7.18
N LYS A 405 -14.64 -25.98 -7.60
CA LYS A 405 -14.05 -26.73 -8.73
C LYS A 405 -14.22 -28.25 -8.54
N LYS A 406 -13.80 -28.76 -7.37
CA LYS A 406 -13.92 -30.17 -7.00
C LYS A 406 -15.37 -30.64 -6.90
N ALA A 407 -16.27 -29.82 -6.34
CA ALA A 407 -17.68 -30.18 -6.15
C ALA A 407 -18.53 -30.14 -7.43
N VAL A 408 -18.15 -29.32 -8.42
CA VAL A 408 -18.89 -29.12 -9.69
C VAL A 408 -18.27 -29.91 -10.85
N SER A 409 -16.96 -30.13 -10.84
CA SER A 409 -16.20 -30.98 -11.79
C SER A 409 -16.46 -30.75 -13.29
N THR A 410 -16.90 -29.55 -13.71
CA THR A 410 -17.09 -29.21 -15.13
C THR A 410 -15.93 -28.39 -15.70
N LYS A 411 -15.57 -28.65 -16.96
CA LYS A 411 -14.55 -27.91 -17.73
C LYS A 411 -14.74 -26.39 -17.68
N THR A 412 -15.98 -25.93 -17.78
CA THR A 412 -16.33 -24.50 -17.72
C THR A 412 -16.11 -23.93 -16.32
N CYS A 413 -16.50 -24.66 -15.26
CA CYS A 413 -16.25 -24.24 -13.88
C CYS A 413 -14.75 -24.18 -13.57
N ASP A 414 -13.97 -25.20 -13.96
CA ASP A 414 -12.52 -25.20 -13.79
C ASP A 414 -11.86 -24.03 -14.54
N THR A 415 -12.20 -23.80 -15.82
CA THR A 415 -11.62 -22.71 -16.61
C THR A 415 -11.90 -21.35 -15.97
N VAL A 416 -13.16 -21.09 -15.57
CA VAL A 416 -13.58 -19.82 -14.97
C VAL A 416 -12.97 -19.63 -13.58
N ALA A 417 -13.09 -20.63 -12.69
CA ALA A 417 -12.56 -20.54 -11.34
C ALA A 417 -11.03 -20.41 -11.34
N THR A 418 -10.31 -21.18 -12.18
CA THR A 418 -8.85 -21.08 -12.26
C THR A 418 -8.39 -19.75 -12.82
N GLY A 419 -9.10 -19.16 -13.79
CA GLY A 419 -8.79 -17.79 -14.25
C GLY A 419 -9.00 -16.73 -13.16
N ILE A 420 -10.05 -16.85 -12.34
CA ILE A 420 -10.29 -15.96 -11.19
C ILE A 420 -9.24 -16.17 -10.09
N GLN A 421 -8.86 -17.41 -9.81
CA GLN A 421 -7.79 -17.77 -8.87
C GLN A 421 -6.43 -17.21 -9.34
N PHE A 422 -6.06 -17.44 -10.60
CA PHE A 422 -4.78 -17.04 -11.16
C PHE A 422 -4.64 -15.53 -11.34
N GLY A 423 -5.70 -14.87 -11.85
CA GLY A 423 -5.77 -13.43 -12.05
C GLY A 423 -6.12 -12.68 -10.77
N LEU A 424 -7.41 -12.56 -10.47
CA LEU A 424 -7.95 -11.66 -9.44
C LEU A 424 -7.38 -11.97 -8.06
N LEU A 425 -7.45 -13.23 -7.60
CA LEU A 425 -6.97 -13.60 -6.27
C LEU A 425 -5.45 -13.59 -6.18
N GLY A 426 -4.78 -14.05 -7.25
CA GLY A 426 -3.33 -13.92 -7.41
C GLY A 426 -2.86 -12.48 -7.19
N CYS A 427 -3.44 -11.52 -7.92
CA CYS A 427 -3.11 -10.09 -7.86
C CYS A 427 -3.59 -9.37 -6.59
N LEU A 428 -4.66 -9.84 -5.96
CA LEU A 428 -5.14 -9.35 -4.67
C LEU A 428 -4.16 -9.72 -3.55
N SER A 429 -3.57 -10.91 -3.61
CA SER A 429 -2.50 -11.31 -2.71
C SER A 429 -1.13 -10.78 -3.17
N THR A 430 -0.11 -10.86 -2.30
CA THR A 430 1.28 -10.52 -2.63
C THR A 430 2.25 -11.15 -1.62
N VAL A 431 3.41 -11.59 -2.12
CA VAL A 431 4.57 -11.92 -1.29
C VAL A 431 5.62 -10.80 -1.34
N SER A 432 5.76 -10.05 -2.44
CA SER A 432 6.74 -8.96 -2.56
C SER A 432 6.51 -7.83 -1.55
N THR A 433 5.28 -7.34 -1.40
CA THR A 433 4.95 -6.30 -0.39
C THR A 433 5.07 -6.85 1.03
N PHE A 434 4.57 -8.06 1.26
CA PHE A 434 4.67 -8.79 2.54
C PHE A 434 6.14 -8.99 2.97
N MET A 435 7.07 -9.24 2.02
CA MET A 435 8.50 -9.33 2.28
C MET A 435 9.17 -7.98 2.52
N ALA A 436 8.71 -6.90 1.89
CA ALA A 436 9.20 -5.54 2.19
C ALA A 436 8.83 -5.11 3.61
N GLU A 437 7.58 -5.36 4.03
CA GLU A 437 7.09 -5.14 5.39
C GLU A 437 7.83 -6.03 6.41
N PHE A 438 8.01 -7.32 6.12
CA PHE A 438 8.76 -8.27 6.95
C PHE A 438 10.23 -7.86 7.12
N ASN A 439 10.89 -7.42 6.04
CA ASN A 439 12.26 -6.91 6.11
C ASN A 439 12.35 -5.61 6.92
N ALA A 440 11.41 -4.68 6.74
CA ALA A 440 11.37 -3.44 7.54
C ALA A 440 11.17 -3.75 9.03
N MET A 441 10.28 -4.69 9.38
CA MET A 441 10.13 -5.16 10.76
C MET A 441 11.39 -5.87 11.29
N ARG A 442 12.12 -6.64 10.47
CA ARG A 442 13.42 -7.22 10.86
C ARG A 442 14.50 -6.16 11.16
N GLN A 443 14.38 -4.97 10.58
CA GLN A 443 15.30 -3.84 10.76
C GLN A 443 14.82 -2.83 11.82
N SER A 444 13.64 -3.04 12.41
CA SER A 444 13.08 -2.19 13.47
C SER A 444 13.69 -2.47 14.84
N LYS A 445 13.35 -1.63 15.82
CA LYS A 445 13.58 -1.82 17.26
C LYS A 445 13.04 -3.16 17.80
N HIS A 446 12.11 -3.82 17.10
CA HIS A 446 11.42 -5.03 17.56
C HIS A 446 11.35 -6.15 16.49
N PRO A 447 12.48 -6.78 16.10
CA PRO A 447 12.53 -7.77 15.01
C PRO A 447 11.62 -8.99 15.17
N TRP A 448 11.17 -9.31 16.39
CA TRP A 448 10.21 -10.39 16.66
C TRP A 448 8.84 -10.13 15.98
N GLN A 449 8.48 -8.85 15.74
CA GLN A 449 7.25 -8.45 15.06
C GLN A 449 7.16 -9.05 13.64
N ALA A 450 8.28 -9.12 12.92
CA ALA A 450 8.34 -9.70 11.58
C ALA A 450 7.88 -11.17 11.59
N TYR A 451 8.40 -11.96 12.53
CA TYR A 451 8.05 -13.36 12.68
C TYR A 451 6.63 -13.56 13.20
N ALA A 452 6.16 -12.72 14.14
CA ALA A 452 4.78 -12.74 14.60
C ALA A 452 3.78 -12.43 13.47
N TYR A 453 4.09 -11.43 12.63
CA TYR A 453 3.32 -11.08 11.44
C TYR A 453 3.28 -12.21 10.40
N ALA A 454 4.44 -12.83 10.12
CA ALA A 454 4.51 -13.94 9.17
C ALA A 454 3.74 -15.18 9.66
N ILE A 455 3.89 -15.55 10.94
CA ILE A 455 3.17 -16.66 11.57
C ILE A 455 1.67 -16.39 11.60
N ALA A 456 1.22 -15.17 11.90
CA ALA A 456 -0.20 -14.80 11.84
C ALA A 456 -0.76 -14.90 10.40
N THR A 457 -0.05 -14.32 9.42
CA THR A 457 -0.48 -14.31 8.01
C THR A 457 -0.61 -15.74 7.45
N ILE A 458 0.38 -16.59 7.70
CA ILE A 458 0.38 -18.00 7.28
C ILE A 458 -0.63 -18.82 8.07
N GLY A 459 -0.60 -18.76 9.41
CA GLY A 459 -1.43 -19.58 10.28
C GLY A 459 -2.93 -19.34 10.12
N ILE A 460 -3.35 -18.07 9.97
CA ILE A 460 -4.76 -17.73 9.72
C ILE A 460 -5.19 -18.22 8.33
N SER A 461 -4.39 -17.94 7.29
CA SER A 461 -4.72 -18.32 5.90
C SER A 461 -4.77 -19.84 5.68
N PHE A 462 -3.86 -20.58 6.31
CA PHE A 462 -3.81 -22.04 6.23
C PHE A 462 -4.90 -22.69 7.10
N GLY A 463 -5.12 -22.18 8.32
CA GLY A 463 -6.17 -22.68 9.21
C GLY A 463 -7.58 -22.50 8.64
N LEU A 464 -7.89 -21.30 8.12
CA LEU A 464 -9.15 -21.07 7.40
C LEU A 464 -9.22 -21.89 6.10
N GLY A 465 -8.11 -22.03 5.39
CA GLY A 465 -8.01 -22.88 4.20
C GLY A 465 -8.36 -24.36 4.47
N ILE A 466 -7.91 -24.93 5.60
CA ILE A 466 -8.25 -26.29 6.02
C ILE A 466 -9.77 -26.42 6.25
N LEU A 467 -10.40 -25.43 6.89
CA LEU A 467 -11.84 -25.43 7.15
C LEU A 467 -12.67 -25.25 5.88
N ILE A 468 -12.20 -24.43 4.93
CA ILE A 468 -12.91 -24.07 3.70
C ILE A 468 -12.72 -25.11 2.58
N TYR A 469 -11.56 -25.75 2.49
CA TYR A 469 -11.20 -26.66 1.39
C TYR A 469 -10.93 -28.09 1.86
N ASN A 470 -9.92 -28.31 2.71
CA ASN A 470 -9.54 -29.68 3.08
C ASN A 470 -10.71 -30.46 3.73
N LEU A 471 -11.41 -29.83 4.68
CA LEU A 471 -12.45 -30.47 5.45
C LEU A 471 -13.67 -30.87 4.58
N PRO A 472 -14.22 -30.00 3.69
CA PRO A 472 -15.18 -30.43 2.69
C PRO A 472 -14.69 -31.53 1.76
N VAL A 473 -13.43 -31.47 1.29
CA VAL A 473 -12.85 -32.47 0.38
C VAL A 473 -12.77 -33.85 1.06
N TRP A 474 -12.30 -33.91 2.32
CA TRP A 474 -12.25 -35.15 3.10
C TRP A 474 -13.64 -35.70 3.46
N ILE A 475 -14.59 -34.83 3.85
CA ILE A 475 -15.96 -35.24 4.22
C ILE A 475 -16.77 -35.73 3.02
N LYS A 476 -16.55 -35.15 1.83
CA LYS A 476 -17.32 -35.48 0.62
C LYS A 476 -16.62 -36.48 -0.31
N GLY A 477 -15.34 -36.79 -0.09
CA GLY A 477 -14.56 -37.68 -0.95
C GLY A 477 -14.34 -37.09 -2.35
N TYR A 478 -14.10 -35.78 -2.46
CA TYR A 478 -13.87 -35.14 -3.74
C TYR A 478 -12.45 -35.43 -4.27
N GLU A 479 -12.34 -36.28 -5.29
CA GLU A 479 -11.07 -36.61 -6.00
C GLU A 479 -10.38 -35.39 -6.64
#